data_AF-A0A9W5TKB4-F1
#
_entry.id   AF-A0A9W5TKB4-F1
#
_cell.length_a   1.000
_cell.length_b   1.000
_cell.length_c   1.000
_cell.angle_alpha   90.00
_cell.angle_beta   90.00
_cell.angle_gamma   90.00
#
_symmetry.space_group_name_H-M   'P 1'
#
loop_
_entity.id
_entity.type
_entity.pdbx_description
1 polymer ?
#
loop_
_entity_poly.entity_id
_entity_poly.type
_entity_poly.pdbx_seq_one_letter_code
_entity_poly.pdbx_strand_id
1 'polypeptide(L)' 'MLLHPNCRSWYNGGNVPGKKRMYMGYTAGIPEYRRRCDDIADAGYAGFKLA' A
#
# COMPACT_ATOMS: atom_id res chain seq x y z
N MET A 1 7.04 -1.24 14.16
CA MET A 1 5.78 -1.21 14.96
C MET A 1 4.66 -2.03 14.32
N LEU A 2 4.18 -1.70 13.11
CA LEU A 2 3.03 -2.39 12.49
C LEU A 2 3.31 -3.82 11.98
N LEU A 3 4.58 -4.23 11.86
CA LEU A 3 4.98 -5.60 11.57
C LEU A 3 5.30 -6.43 12.83
N HIS A 4 5.20 -5.84 14.02
CA HIS A 4 5.51 -6.55 15.26
C HIS A 4 4.47 -7.67 15.51
N PRO A 5 4.87 -8.89 15.93
CA PRO A 5 3.96 -10.03 16.10
C PRO A 5 2.76 -9.74 17.02
N ASN A 6 2.98 -8.94 18.07
CA ASN A 6 1.94 -8.60 19.05
C ASN A 6 1.06 -7.41 18.63
N CYS A 7 1.43 -6.66 17.58
CA CYS A 7 0.62 -5.54 17.13
C CYS A 7 -0.56 -6.06 16.31
N ARG A 8 -1.77 -6.03 16.86
CA ARG A 8 -3.01 -6.36 16.14
C ARG A 8 -3.69 -5.06 15.74
N SER A 9 -3.46 -4.64 14.50
CA SER A 9 -4.00 -3.39 13.95
C SER A 9 -4.81 -3.69 12.70
N TRP A 10 -5.73 -2.79 12.37
CA TRP A 10 -6.38 -2.83 11.07
C TRP A 10 -5.39 -2.65 9.91
N TYR A 11 -4.31 -1.88 10.10
CA TYR A 11 -3.27 -1.66 9.10
C TYR A 11 -2.47 -2.91 8.71
N ASN A 12 -2.50 -3.95 9.56
CA ASN A 12 -1.79 -5.20 9.33
C ASN A 12 -2.71 -6.44 9.25
N GLY A 13 -4.03 -6.22 9.22
CA GLY A 13 -5.03 -7.28 9.19
C GLY A 13 -5.20 -8.06 10.50
N GLY A 14 -4.48 -7.69 11.57
CA GLY A 14 -4.51 -8.41 12.84
C GLY A 14 -5.78 -8.20 13.68
N ASN A 15 -6.67 -7.30 13.25
CA ASN A 15 -7.96 -7.03 13.88
C ASN A 15 -9.08 -8.01 13.49
N VAL A 16 -8.91 -8.83 12.45
CA VAL A 16 -9.94 -9.77 11.95
C VAL A 16 -9.43 -11.22 12.07
N PRO A 17 -10.13 -12.10 12.80
CA PRO A 17 -9.79 -13.52 12.88
C PRO A 17 -9.78 -14.17 11.48
N GLY A 18 -8.74 -14.97 11.19
CA GLY A 18 -8.59 -15.64 9.90
C GLY A 18 -8.07 -14.76 8.76
N LYS A 19 -8.01 -13.44 8.90
CA LYS A 19 -7.42 -12.56 7.89
C LYS A 19 -5.89 -12.70 7.88
N LYS A 20 -5.31 -12.79 6.68
CA LYS A 20 -3.85 -12.84 6.50
C LYS A 20 -3.20 -11.59 7.11
N ARG A 21 -2.15 -11.80 7.91
CA ARG A 21 -1.37 -10.71 8.51
C ARG A 21 -0.30 -10.22 7.54
N MET A 22 -0.46 -8.98 7.07
CA MET A 22 0.54 -8.29 6.24
C MET A 22 0.38 -6.78 6.39
N TYR A 23 1.48 -6.03 6.32
CA TYR A 23 1.39 -4.58 6.26
C TYR A 23 0.82 -4.14 4.90
N MET A 24 -0.25 -3.34 4.92
CA MET A 24 -0.97 -2.94 3.70
C MET A 24 -0.58 -1.54 3.20
N GLY A 25 0.11 -0.74 4.03
CA GLY A 25 0.49 0.62 3.65
C GLY A 25 1.67 0.66 2.70
N TYR A 26 1.73 1.68 1.85
CA TYR A 26 2.93 2.02 1.09
C TYR A 26 3.92 2.77 2.00
N THR A 27 5.14 2.27 2.14
CA THR A 27 6.10 2.74 3.17
C THR A 27 6.99 3.91 2.74
N ALA A 28 7.04 4.26 1.46
CA ALA A 28 7.97 5.29 0.97
C ALA A 28 7.47 6.74 1.19
N GLY A 29 6.29 6.91 1.78
CA GLY A 29 5.73 8.22 2.14
C GLY A 29 4.93 8.89 1.02
N ILE A 30 4.22 9.96 1.41
CA ILE A 30 3.32 10.70 0.50
C ILE A 30 4.07 11.35 -0.67
N PRO A 31 5.24 12.01 -0.48
CA PRO A 31 5.94 12.64 -1.60
C PRO A 31 6.33 11.64 -2.70
N GLU A 32 6.92 10.50 -2.34
CA GLU A 32 7.29 9.46 -3.30
C GLU A 32 6.06 8.80 -3.94
N TYR A 33 5.00 8.59 -3.17
CA TYR A 33 3.73 8.09 -3.71
C TYR A 33 3.17 9.02 -4.80
N ARG A 34 3.11 10.34 -4.52
CA ARG A 34 2.64 11.33 -5.50
C ARG A 34 3.51 11.35 -6.74
N ARG A 35 4.84 11.40 -6.56
CA ARG A 35 5.80 11.38 -7.68
C ARG A 35 5.58 10.18 -8.59
N ARG A 36 5.38 8.98 -8.03
CA ARG A 36 5.09 7.77 -8.82
C ARG A 36 3.74 7.83 -9.55
N CYS A 37 2.71 8.40 -8.93
CA CYS A 37 1.43 8.60 -9.59
C CYS A 37 1.58 9.55 -10.79
N ASP A 38 2.31 10.66 -10.61
CA ASP A 38 2.59 11.63 -11.67
C ASP A 38 3.39 10.97 -12.81
N ASP A 39 4.47 10.23 -12.49
CA ASP A 39 5.27 9.48 -13.49
C ASP A 39 4.40 8.52 -14.32
N ILE A 40 3.46 7.81 -13.69
CA ILE A 40 2.57 6.86 -14.37
C ILE A 40 1.59 7.60 -15.27
N ALA A 41 1.04 8.73 -14.82
CA ALA A 41 0.11 9.54 -15.61
C ALA A 41 0.81 10.15 -16.84
N ASP A 42 2.01 10.69 -16.66
CA ASP A 42 2.83 11.26 -17.74
C ASP A 42 3.27 10.20 -18.76
N ALA A 43 3.45 8.95 -18.30
CA ALA A 43 3.73 7.79 -19.15
C ALA A 43 2.47 7.22 -19.86
N GLY A 44 1.34 7.94 -19.86
CA GLY A 44 0.10 7.49 -20.49
C GLY A 44 -0.60 6.35 -19.74
N TYR A 45 -0.52 6.36 -18.41
CA TYR A 45 -1.05 5.34 -17.51
C TYR A 45 -0.42 3.95 -17.73
N ALA A 46 0.91 3.91 -17.65
CA ALA A 46 1.66 2.67 -17.73
C ALA A 46 1.11 1.60 -16.76
N GLY A 47 0.89 0.39 -17.28
CA GLY A 47 0.31 -0.73 -16.52
C GLY A 47 -1.22 -0.80 -16.53
N PHE A 48 -1.91 0.19 -17.11
CA PHE A 48 -3.36 0.16 -17.31
C PHE A 48 -3.71 -0.21 -18.75
N LYS A 49 -4.85 -0.89 -18.93
CA LYS A 49 -5.48 -1.05 -20.24
C LYS A 49 -6.54 0.02 -20.37
N LEU A 50 -6.30 0.97 -21.26
CA LEU A 50 -7.25 2.03 -21.59
C LEU A 50 -8.10 1.57 -22.78
N ALA A 51 -9.38 1.94 -22.79
CA ALA A 51 -10.35 1.59 -23.84
C ALA A 51 -10.25 2.53 -25.05
#